data_AF-A0AAP6RF95-F1
#
_entry.id   AF-A0AAP6RF95-F1
#
_cell.length_a   1.000
_cell.length_b   1.000
_cell.length_c   1.000
_cell.angle_alpha   90.00
_cell.angle_beta   90.00
_cell.angle_gamma   90.00
#
_symmetry.space_group_name_H-M   'P 1'
#
loop_
_entity.id
_entity.type
_entity.pdbx_description
1 polymer ?
#
loop_
_entity_poly.entity_id
_entity_poly.type
_entity_poly.pdbx_seq_one_letter_code
_entity_poly.pdbx_strand_id
1 'polypeptide(L)'
;MDRKRSDILKYEKKMPLETVERLNTQRTKILMGEIKQYRQPKKKISRKHLIIGLISIATTFTLIVKTPIGRAIEEVLGISQDTGVQTVESSGVPTKLELRSVQNEREIVLTKFVSTKNKMAFDYQFKIKDQKLKELLQKKIARNNYSQDIQLGLFREGSKEDLFGGVSSTSLYRIEKDVFYGSVISTFNKQKLVSQDQLTLHIYRLAWEDQEQHDNELKEAIKASSRSFSVENALEYQGDWTFKIPYQPIMKETIPSIKNVKKIKNIKAQSDALQTTLIMDIPNPEKNKKSRDILISVYKNGLEIPIARQIGSGFNKGEDATINISFDLSSLDHKSLYKVIVRNSYEDDAAGKELGSLELKNTQK
;
A
#
# COMPACT_ATOMS: atom_id res chain seq x y z
N MET A 1 -12.26 -16.22 -55.16
CA MET A 1 -12.28 -17.39 -54.26
C MET A 1 -11.19 -17.17 -53.21
N ASP A 2 -11.36 -16.37 -52.18
CA ASP A 2 -12.45 -16.21 -51.20
C ASP A 2 -12.74 -17.46 -50.36
N ARG A 3 -12.73 -17.22 -49.02
CA ARG A 3 -13.28 -17.98 -47.88
C ARG A 3 -12.35 -18.88 -47.06
N LYS A 4 -11.96 -18.31 -45.90
CA LYS A 4 -12.37 -18.70 -44.53
C LYS A 4 -11.20 -18.92 -43.58
N ARG A 5 -10.96 -17.91 -42.74
CA ARG A 5 -10.82 -18.03 -41.27
C ARG A 5 -10.84 -16.63 -40.64
N SER A 6 -11.91 -15.90 -40.93
CA SER A 6 -12.37 -14.76 -40.12
C SER A 6 -13.48 -15.30 -39.24
N ASP A 7 -13.23 -15.54 -37.96
CA ASP A 7 -14.24 -15.60 -36.87
C ASP A 7 -13.59 -16.00 -35.53
N ILE A 8 -12.63 -15.20 -35.02
CA ILE A 8 -12.32 -15.17 -33.56
C ILE A 8 -11.99 -13.72 -33.12
N LEU A 9 -12.76 -12.73 -33.59
CA LEU A 9 -12.74 -11.37 -33.05
C LEU A 9 -14.19 -10.86 -32.96
N LYS A 10 -14.98 -11.52 -32.12
CA LYS A 10 -16.24 -10.98 -31.62
C LYS A 10 -16.28 -11.22 -30.11
N TYR A 11 -15.78 -10.21 -29.39
CA TYR A 11 -16.20 -9.68 -28.08
C TYR A 11 -15.04 -8.94 -27.40
N GLU A 12 -14.31 -8.10 -28.13
CA GLU A 12 -13.68 -6.93 -27.51
C GLU A 12 -14.75 -5.85 -27.43
N LYS A 13 -15.17 -5.48 -26.21
CA LYS A 13 -15.90 -4.23 -26.02
C LYS A 13 -14.99 -3.11 -26.53
N LYS A 14 -15.27 -2.60 -27.73
CA LYS A 14 -14.63 -1.38 -28.25
C LYS A 14 -14.73 -0.31 -27.17
N MET A 15 -13.60 0.32 -26.84
CA MET A 15 -13.57 1.51 -26.00
C MET A 15 -14.60 2.51 -26.53
N PRO A 16 -15.41 3.15 -25.68
CA PRO A 16 -16.37 4.15 -26.12
C PRO A 16 -15.65 5.21 -26.95
N LEU A 17 -16.23 5.61 -28.10
CA LEU A 17 -15.62 6.55 -29.04
C LEU A 17 -15.17 7.84 -28.33
N GLU A 18 -15.97 8.30 -27.37
CA GLU A 18 -15.70 9.47 -26.54
C GLU A 18 -14.42 9.32 -25.68
N THR A 19 -14.11 8.11 -25.22
CA THR A 19 -12.86 7.83 -24.47
C THR A 19 -11.64 7.89 -25.38
N VAL A 20 -11.76 7.38 -26.61
CA VAL A 20 -10.68 7.40 -27.62
C VAL A 20 -10.41 8.83 -28.08
N GLU A 21 -11.47 9.62 -28.36
CA GLU A 21 -11.34 11.02 -28.74
C GLU A 21 -10.74 11.88 -27.63
N ARG A 22 -11.12 11.65 -26.37
CA ARG A 22 -10.59 12.39 -25.22
C ARG A 22 -9.12 12.09 -24.97
N LEU A 23 -8.70 10.81 -25.09
CA LEU A 23 -7.29 10.40 -25.00
C LEU A 23 -6.45 11.00 -26.14
N ASN A 24 -6.97 10.97 -27.37
CA ASN A 24 -6.28 11.57 -28.51
C ASN A 24 -6.16 13.08 -28.36
N THR A 25 -7.20 13.77 -27.89
CA THR A 25 -7.17 15.21 -27.64
C THR A 25 -6.14 15.60 -26.57
N GLN A 26 -6.05 14.84 -25.47
CA GLN A 26 -5.04 15.06 -24.44
C GLN A 26 -3.61 14.80 -24.95
N ARG A 27 -3.43 13.76 -25.77
CA ARG A 27 -2.13 13.44 -26.39
C ARG A 27 -1.67 14.55 -27.33
N THR A 28 -2.59 15.11 -28.11
CA THR A 28 -2.32 16.26 -28.99
C THR A 28 -1.96 17.52 -28.20
N LYS A 29 -2.64 17.81 -27.09
CA LYS A 29 -2.32 18.96 -26.21
C LYS A 29 -0.96 18.86 -25.52
N ILE A 30 -0.52 17.65 -25.20
CA ILE A 30 0.84 17.40 -24.66
C ILE A 30 1.90 17.59 -25.76
N LEU A 31 1.65 17.05 -26.96
CA LEU A 31 2.57 17.17 -28.10
C LEU A 31 2.68 18.60 -28.64
N MET A 32 1.60 19.39 -28.55
CA MET A 32 1.57 20.80 -28.93
C MET A 32 2.11 21.75 -27.84
N GLY A 33 2.55 21.24 -26.70
CA GLY A 33 3.17 22.04 -25.63
C GLY A 33 2.20 22.98 -24.89
N GLU A 34 0.89 22.83 -25.09
CA GLU A 34 -0.15 23.61 -24.40
C GLU A 34 -0.24 23.26 -22.91
N ILE A 35 0.27 22.10 -22.51
CA ILE A 35 0.44 21.68 -21.12
C ILE A 35 1.91 21.88 -20.74
N LYS A 36 2.20 22.93 -19.94
CA LYS A 36 3.56 23.21 -19.45
C LYS A 36 4.02 22.13 -18.47
N GLN A 37 4.94 21.27 -18.91
CA GLN A 37 5.71 20.40 -18.03
C GLN A 37 6.80 21.23 -17.33
N TYR A 38 6.62 21.52 -16.05
CA TYR A 38 7.67 22.16 -15.23
C TYR A 38 8.85 21.19 -15.05
N ARG A 39 9.95 21.42 -15.79
CA ARG A 39 11.26 20.83 -15.49
C ARG A 39 11.89 21.62 -14.34
N GLN A 40 12.12 20.99 -13.19
CA GLN A 40 12.93 21.61 -12.16
C GLN A 40 14.41 21.69 -12.59
N PRO A 41 15.10 22.83 -12.38
CA PRO A 41 16.51 22.97 -12.72
C PRO A 41 17.40 22.21 -11.73
N LYS A 42 18.41 21.50 -12.28
CA LYS A 42 19.39 20.71 -11.52
C LYS A 42 20.24 21.60 -10.61
N LYS A 43 20.13 21.46 -9.29
CA LYS A 43 21.16 21.91 -8.33
C LYS A 43 22.03 20.72 -7.91
N LYS A 44 23.36 20.89 -8.03
CA LYS A 44 24.37 19.96 -7.49
C LYS A 44 24.28 19.95 -5.96
N ILE A 45 23.91 18.81 -5.37
CA ILE A 45 23.90 18.59 -3.92
C ILE A 45 25.15 17.78 -3.55
N SER A 46 25.92 18.25 -2.57
CA SER A 46 27.18 17.63 -2.14
C SER A 46 26.98 16.45 -1.18
N ARG A 47 27.59 15.33 -1.56
CA ARG A 47 27.96 14.04 -0.91
C ARG A 47 27.82 13.73 0.61
N LYS A 48 27.06 14.44 1.46
CA LYS A 48 26.98 14.03 2.89
C LYS A 48 25.62 13.92 3.58
N HIS A 49 24.50 14.05 2.89
CA HIS A 49 23.18 13.91 3.52
C HIS A 49 22.25 13.13 2.60
N LEU A 50 21.96 11.87 2.94
CA LEU A 50 20.98 11.06 2.22
C LEU A 50 20.12 10.27 3.22
N ILE A 51 19.30 11.02 3.95
CA ILE A 51 18.00 10.58 4.42
C ILE A 51 17.07 11.76 4.12
N ILE A 52 16.07 11.56 3.25
CA ILE A 52 14.72 12.15 3.30
C ILE A 52 13.89 11.57 2.12
N GLY A 53 12.78 10.95 2.50
CA GLY A 53 11.44 11.03 1.90
C GLY A 53 11.27 10.99 0.39
N LEU A 54 10.60 9.93 -0.10
CA LEU A 54 9.91 9.95 -1.38
C LEU A 54 8.40 9.85 -1.16
N ILE A 55 7.73 10.99 -1.34
CA ILE A 55 6.28 11.09 -1.55
C ILE A 55 6.03 11.36 -3.04
N SER A 56 4.95 10.76 -3.53
CA SER A 56 4.10 11.07 -4.69
C SER A 56 4.45 10.49 -6.07
N ILE A 57 3.60 9.55 -6.50
CA ILE A 57 2.95 9.66 -7.80
C ILE A 57 1.44 9.65 -7.57
N ALA A 58 0.81 10.75 -7.99
CA ALA A 58 -0.63 10.92 -8.06
C ALA A 58 -1.19 10.03 -9.18
N THR A 59 -2.15 9.18 -8.87
CA THR A 59 -3.02 8.54 -9.86
C THR A 59 -4.36 9.27 -9.89
N THR A 60 -4.53 10.07 -10.94
CA THR A 60 -5.80 10.65 -11.39
C THR A 60 -6.88 9.58 -11.53
N PHE A 61 -7.87 9.58 -10.63
CA PHE A 61 -9.19 9.00 -10.89
C PHE A 61 -10.19 10.12 -11.16
N THR A 62 -10.52 10.33 -12.42
CA THR A 62 -11.76 11.02 -12.81
C THR A 62 -12.63 10.04 -13.58
N LEU A 63 -13.59 9.44 -12.87
CA LEU A 63 -14.83 8.93 -13.46
C LEU A 63 -15.97 9.51 -12.62
N ILE A 64 -16.32 10.76 -12.93
CA ILE A 64 -17.52 11.40 -12.40
C ILE A 64 -18.71 10.77 -13.12
N VAL A 65 -19.36 9.82 -12.46
CA VAL A 65 -20.75 9.46 -12.74
C VAL A 65 -21.53 9.82 -11.49
N LYS A 66 -22.49 10.74 -11.63
CA LYS A 66 -23.31 11.32 -10.56
C LYS A 66 -23.79 10.25 -9.57
N THR A 67 -23.37 10.30 -8.30
CA THR A 67 -23.98 9.67 -7.11
C THR A 67 -23.23 10.12 -5.83
N PRO A 68 -23.81 9.98 -4.61
CA PRO A 68 -23.59 10.92 -3.50
C PRO A 68 -22.15 10.91 -2.98
N ILE A 69 -21.66 12.11 -2.67
CA ILE A 69 -20.29 12.50 -2.33
C ILE A 69 -19.58 11.55 -1.33
N GLY A 70 -20.32 10.86 -0.45
CA GLY A 70 -19.77 9.89 0.51
C GLY A 70 -19.17 8.62 -0.10
N ARG A 71 -19.65 8.12 -1.26
CA ARG A 71 -19.07 6.92 -1.90
C ARG A 71 -17.78 7.21 -2.67
N ALA A 72 -17.70 8.37 -3.31
CA ALA A 72 -16.51 8.75 -4.08
C ALA A 72 -15.31 9.08 -3.19
N ILE A 73 -15.54 9.49 -1.93
CA ILE A 73 -14.47 9.80 -0.97
C ILE A 73 -14.00 8.54 -0.22
N GLU A 74 -14.87 7.55 0.02
CA GLU A 74 -14.46 6.19 0.44
C GLU A 74 -13.48 5.54 -0.55
N GLU A 75 -13.58 5.86 -1.85
CA GLU A 75 -12.63 5.39 -2.87
C GLU A 75 -11.29 6.18 -2.86
N VAL A 76 -11.27 7.40 -2.33
CA VAL A 76 -10.07 8.28 -2.28
C VAL A 76 -9.24 8.11 -1.01
N LEU A 77 -9.80 7.58 0.07
CA LEU A 77 -9.11 7.20 1.31
C LEU A 77 -9.94 6.11 2.05
N GLY A 78 -9.34 4.94 2.31
CA GLY A 78 -10.03 3.75 2.85
C GLY A 78 -9.19 2.47 2.65
N ILE A 79 -9.42 1.38 3.40
CA ILE A 79 -8.70 0.11 3.11
C ILE A 79 -9.02 -0.46 1.74
N SER A 80 -10.11 -0.04 1.09
CA SER A 80 -10.46 -0.45 -0.28
C SER A 80 -9.51 0.09 -1.35
N GLN A 81 -8.57 0.99 -1.00
CA GLN A 81 -7.47 1.37 -1.89
C GLN A 81 -6.41 0.28 -2.03
N ASP A 82 -6.32 -0.59 -1.03
CA ASP A 82 -5.50 -1.78 -1.11
C ASP A 82 -6.08 -2.70 -2.18
N THR A 83 -5.29 -2.99 -3.22
CA THR A 83 -5.81 -3.75 -4.36
C THR A 83 -6.12 -5.21 -3.98
N GLY A 84 -5.51 -5.71 -2.90
CA GLY A 84 -5.84 -6.99 -2.29
C GLY A 84 -7.24 -6.95 -1.67
N VAL A 85 -7.50 -5.96 -0.82
CA VAL A 85 -8.82 -5.75 -0.18
C VAL A 85 -9.91 -5.53 -1.24
N GLN A 86 -9.66 -4.69 -2.25
CA GLN A 86 -10.60 -4.47 -3.35
C GLN A 86 -10.96 -5.78 -4.07
N THR A 87 -9.96 -6.66 -4.28
CA THR A 87 -10.20 -7.96 -4.91
C THR A 87 -11.08 -8.84 -4.03
N VAL A 88 -10.84 -8.87 -2.71
CA VAL A 88 -11.67 -9.60 -1.75
C VAL A 88 -13.12 -9.10 -1.76
N GLU A 89 -13.33 -7.78 -1.68
CA GLU A 89 -14.66 -7.17 -1.72
C GLU A 89 -15.40 -7.50 -3.02
N SER A 90 -14.72 -7.39 -4.17
CA SER A 90 -15.31 -7.72 -5.48
C SER A 90 -15.60 -9.22 -5.67
N SER A 91 -14.96 -10.08 -4.86
CA SER A 91 -15.18 -11.53 -4.86
C SER A 91 -16.36 -11.95 -3.96
N GLY A 92 -17.07 -11.01 -3.34
CA GLY A 92 -18.24 -11.27 -2.52
C GLY A 92 -17.93 -11.73 -1.09
N VAL A 93 -16.67 -11.67 -0.65
CA VAL A 93 -16.31 -11.97 0.74
C VAL A 93 -16.76 -10.80 1.62
N PRO A 94 -17.53 -11.05 2.70
CA PRO A 94 -18.00 -9.98 3.58
C PRO A 94 -16.83 -9.38 4.37
N THR A 95 -16.58 -8.09 4.14
CA THR A 95 -15.58 -7.29 4.88
C THR A 95 -16.23 -6.22 5.75
N LYS A 96 -17.46 -5.83 5.44
CA LYS A 96 -18.22 -4.79 6.15
C LYS A 96 -18.74 -5.33 7.47
N LEU A 97 -18.68 -4.47 8.48
CA LEU A 97 -19.17 -4.73 9.82
C LEU A 97 -19.57 -3.42 10.49
N GLU A 98 -20.20 -3.48 11.65
CA GLU A 98 -20.58 -2.30 12.43
C GLU A 98 -20.45 -2.60 13.92
N LEU A 99 -19.21 -2.89 14.35
CA LEU A 99 -18.91 -3.22 15.73
C LEU A 99 -18.60 -1.94 16.48
N ARG A 100 -19.25 -1.73 17.61
CA ARG A 100 -19.15 -0.52 18.42
C ARG A 100 -18.47 -0.83 19.73
N SER A 101 -17.55 0.04 20.14
CA SER A 101 -16.89 -0.03 21.44
C SER A 101 -16.84 1.36 22.04
N VAL A 102 -17.15 1.48 23.33
CA VAL A 102 -17.17 2.75 24.05
C VAL A 102 -16.19 2.66 25.22
N GLN A 103 -15.25 3.59 25.25
CA GLN A 103 -14.30 3.78 26.36
C GLN A 103 -14.07 5.28 26.55
N ASN A 104 -13.98 5.72 27.80
CA ASN A 104 -13.74 7.12 28.14
C ASN A 104 -14.64 8.09 27.35
N GLU A 105 -15.95 7.78 27.31
CA GLU A 105 -17.01 8.53 26.60
C GLU A 105 -16.87 8.64 25.07
N ARG A 106 -15.88 7.95 24.51
CA ARG A 106 -15.62 7.90 23.08
C ARG A 106 -16.09 6.57 22.51
N GLU A 107 -17.03 6.66 21.59
CA GLU A 107 -17.43 5.54 20.75
C GLU A 107 -16.50 5.46 19.53
N ILE A 108 -15.87 4.30 19.33
CA ILE A 108 -15.24 3.93 18.07
C ILE A 108 -16.08 2.84 17.43
N VAL A 109 -16.34 3.00 16.13
CA VAL A 109 -17.06 2.02 15.31
C VAL A 109 -16.07 1.43 14.33
N LEU A 110 -15.81 0.12 14.42
CA LEU A 110 -15.13 -0.63 13.37
C LEU A 110 -16.15 -0.82 12.24
N THR A 111 -15.80 -0.46 11.01
CA THR A 111 -16.72 -0.47 9.86
C THR A 111 -16.34 -1.50 8.80
N LYS A 112 -15.06 -1.88 8.75
CA LYS A 112 -14.57 -2.99 7.94
C LYS A 112 -13.46 -3.73 8.64
N PHE A 113 -13.34 -5.02 8.38
CA PHE A 113 -12.20 -5.83 8.78
C PHE A 113 -12.01 -6.98 7.81
N VAL A 114 -10.77 -7.25 7.46
CA VAL A 114 -10.37 -8.41 6.67
C VAL A 114 -8.99 -8.86 7.09
N SER A 115 -8.78 -10.17 7.16
CA SER A 115 -7.47 -10.73 7.48
C SER A 115 -7.18 -12.00 6.69
N THR A 116 -5.90 -12.32 6.60
CA THR A 116 -5.29 -13.55 6.10
C THR A 116 -4.21 -13.97 7.09
N LYS A 117 -3.55 -15.10 6.87
CA LYS A 117 -2.40 -15.52 7.70
C LYS A 117 -1.26 -14.50 7.83
N ASN A 118 -1.12 -13.57 6.88
CA ASN A 118 0.02 -12.64 6.77
C ASN A 118 -0.36 -11.15 6.75
N LYS A 119 -1.63 -10.80 6.57
CA LYS A 119 -2.06 -9.41 6.40
C LYS A 119 -3.42 -9.21 7.02
N MET A 120 -3.64 -8.04 7.61
CA MET A 120 -4.97 -7.58 7.99
C MET A 120 -5.16 -6.12 7.62
N ALA A 121 -6.42 -5.75 7.41
CA ALA A 121 -6.80 -4.38 7.15
C ALA A 121 -8.17 -4.11 7.79
N PHE A 122 -8.35 -2.90 8.33
CA PHE A 122 -9.62 -2.48 8.90
C PHE A 122 -9.86 -0.98 8.74
N ASP A 123 -11.14 -0.62 8.65
CA ASP A 123 -11.60 0.75 8.73
C ASP A 123 -12.31 0.97 10.07
N TYR A 124 -12.12 2.15 10.65
CA TYR A 124 -12.82 2.56 11.86
C TYR A 124 -13.24 4.02 11.76
N GLN A 125 -14.21 4.43 12.57
CA GLN A 125 -14.68 5.80 12.63
C GLN A 125 -15.05 6.23 14.04
N PHE A 126 -14.99 7.53 14.29
CA PHE A 126 -15.55 8.14 15.50
C PHE A 126 -15.96 9.59 15.24
N LYS A 127 -16.88 10.11 16.06
CA LYS A 127 -17.29 11.52 15.98
C LYS A 127 -16.24 12.43 16.61
N ILE A 128 -15.85 13.48 15.89
CA ILE A 128 -14.98 14.54 16.37
C ILE A 128 -15.84 15.50 17.20
N LYS A 129 -15.74 15.39 18.53
CA LYS A 129 -16.42 16.30 19.47
C LYS A 129 -15.50 17.39 20.02
N ASP A 130 -14.18 17.19 19.89
CA ASP A 130 -13.15 18.03 20.49
C ASP A 130 -12.64 19.04 19.46
N GLN A 131 -12.72 20.33 19.80
CA GLN A 131 -12.24 21.42 18.97
C GLN A 131 -10.72 21.37 18.76
N LYS A 132 -9.96 20.95 19.78
CA LYS A 132 -8.50 20.80 19.70
C LYS A 132 -8.12 19.75 18.67
N LEU A 133 -8.82 18.62 18.65
CA LEU A 133 -8.60 17.58 17.64
C LEU A 133 -8.87 18.13 16.24
N LYS A 134 -9.98 18.84 16.05
CA LYS A 134 -10.37 19.41 14.75
C LYS A 134 -9.28 20.33 14.20
N GLU A 135 -8.70 21.18 15.05
CA GLU A 135 -7.60 22.09 14.69
C GLU A 135 -6.32 21.34 14.32
N LEU A 136 -5.89 20.37 15.13
CA LEU A 136 -4.71 19.55 14.85
C LEU A 136 -4.82 18.83 13.51
N LEU A 137 -5.99 18.23 13.24
CA LEU A 137 -6.24 17.53 11.98
C LEU A 137 -6.24 18.48 10.78
N GLN A 138 -6.80 19.68 10.90
CA GLN A 138 -6.76 20.70 9.84
C GLN A 138 -5.33 21.12 9.52
N LYS A 139 -4.48 21.32 10.54
CA LYS A 139 -3.05 21.64 10.34
C LYS A 139 -2.33 20.52 9.58
N LYS A 140 -2.56 19.25 9.94
CA LYS A 140 -1.97 18.09 9.25
C LYS A 140 -2.45 17.98 7.80
N ILE A 141 -3.76 18.13 7.54
CA ILE A 141 -4.33 18.09 6.19
C ILE A 141 -3.76 19.22 5.31
N ALA A 142 -3.58 20.42 5.84
CA ALA A 142 -2.99 21.54 5.10
C ALA A 142 -1.54 21.27 4.64
N ARG A 143 -0.85 20.30 5.27
CA ARG A 143 0.48 19.81 4.89
C ARG A 143 0.44 18.51 4.07
N ASN A 144 -0.73 18.07 3.62
CA ASN A 144 -0.94 16.75 3.00
C ASN A 144 -0.46 15.58 3.88
N ASN A 145 -0.53 15.74 5.21
CA ASN A 145 -0.18 14.70 6.17
C ASN A 145 -1.44 14.00 6.69
N TYR A 146 -1.67 12.79 6.18
CA TYR A 146 -2.82 11.96 6.55
C TYR A 146 -2.45 10.83 7.50
N SER A 147 -1.25 10.85 8.10
CA SER A 147 -0.81 9.79 9.00
C SER A 147 -1.57 9.83 10.32
N GLN A 148 -1.94 8.65 10.81
CA GLN A 148 -2.52 8.48 12.13
C GLN A 148 -1.61 7.64 13.01
N ASP A 149 -1.19 8.21 14.15
CA ASP A 149 -0.51 7.43 15.18
C ASP A 149 -1.55 6.63 15.97
N ILE A 150 -1.39 5.31 15.95
CA ILE A 150 -2.34 4.35 16.53
C ILE A 150 -1.59 3.21 17.21
N GLN A 151 -2.03 2.83 18.40
CA GLN A 151 -1.56 1.63 19.09
C GLN A 151 -2.65 0.57 19.07
N LEU A 152 -2.26 -0.64 18.68
CA LEU A 152 -3.16 -1.76 18.42
C LEU A 152 -2.70 -3.00 19.17
N GLY A 153 -3.67 -3.88 19.44
CA GLY A 153 -3.44 -5.26 19.85
C GLY A 153 -4.35 -6.20 19.07
N LEU A 154 -3.89 -7.41 18.79
CA LEU A 154 -4.68 -8.43 18.12
C LEU A 154 -4.54 -9.76 18.86
N PHE A 155 -5.65 -10.33 19.31
CA PHE A 155 -5.63 -11.51 20.16
C PHE A 155 -6.50 -12.62 19.59
N ARG A 156 -6.11 -13.87 19.85
CA ARG A 156 -7.02 -15.01 19.70
C ARG A 156 -7.90 -15.11 20.92
N GLU A 157 -9.14 -15.55 20.73
CA GLU A 157 -10.03 -15.88 21.83
C GLU A 157 -9.36 -16.87 22.81
N GLY A 158 -9.43 -16.55 24.11
CA GLY A 158 -8.77 -17.33 25.17
C GLY A 158 -7.25 -17.16 25.29
N SER A 159 -6.60 -16.40 24.40
CA SER A 159 -5.15 -16.13 24.47
C SER A 159 -4.83 -14.76 25.07
N LYS A 160 -3.73 -14.70 25.82
CA LYS A 160 -3.12 -13.43 26.27
C LYS A 160 -1.96 -12.97 25.38
N GLU A 161 -1.62 -13.75 24.37
CA GLU A 161 -0.55 -13.41 23.42
C GLU A 161 -1.04 -12.34 22.44
N ASP A 162 -0.38 -11.18 22.46
CA ASP A 162 -0.60 -10.16 21.44
C ASP A 162 0.10 -10.54 20.12
N LEU A 163 -0.73 -10.77 19.10
CA LEU A 163 -0.28 -11.10 17.76
C LEU A 163 0.21 -9.88 16.98
N PHE A 164 0.17 -8.67 17.53
CA PHE A 164 0.61 -7.46 16.84
C PHE A 164 2.15 -7.22 16.92
N GLY A 165 2.91 -8.06 17.62
CA GLY A 165 4.39 -7.94 17.64
C GLY A 165 5.06 -8.25 16.29
N GLY A 166 5.99 -7.42 15.80
CA GLY A 166 6.68 -7.69 14.51
C GLY A 166 5.78 -7.47 13.29
N VAL A 167 5.04 -6.37 13.28
CA VAL A 167 4.12 -5.98 12.23
C VAL A 167 4.58 -4.68 11.59
N SER A 168 4.52 -4.61 10.27
CA SER A 168 4.61 -3.35 9.55
C SER A 168 3.21 -2.85 9.28
N SER A 169 2.90 -1.62 9.72
CA SER A 169 1.56 -1.06 9.57
C SER A 169 1.61 0.32 8.94
N THR A 170 0.63 0.60 8.11
CA THR A 170 0.30 1.95 7.63
C THR A 170 -1.07 2.31 8.19
N SER A 171 -1.18 3.50 8.77
CA SER A 171 -2.41 4.01 9.34
C SER A 171 -2.64 5.42 8.81
N LEU A 172 -3.75 5.58 8.09
CA LEU A 172 -4.14 6.83 7.45
C LEU A 172 -5.53 7.26 7.94
N TYR A 173 -5.86 8.53 7.73
CA TYR A 173 -7.19 9.02 8.03
C TYR A 173 -7.71 10.04 7.02
N ARG A 174 -9.03 10.20 7.06
CA ARG A 174 -9.78 11.27 6.40
C ARG A 174 -10.85 11.81 7.34
N ILE A 175 -11.39 12.96 6.99
CA ILE A 175 -12.47 13.62 7.74
C ILE A 175 -13.59 13.96 6.78
N GLU A 176 -14.80 13.61 7.16
CA GLU A 176 -16.00 14.17 6.55
C GLU A 176 -16.85 14.82 7.63
N LYS A 177 -17.10 16.13 7.47
CA LYS A 177 -17.81 16.93 8.47
C LYS A 177 -17.14 16.80 9.84
N ASP A 178 -17.84 16.25 10.82
CA ASP A 178 -17.34 16.02 12.19
C ASP A 178 -17.13 14.52 12.48
N VAL A 179 -16.80 13.73 11.46
CA VAL A 179 -16.48 12.31 11.59
C VAL A 179 -15.07 12.04 11.11
N PHE A 180 -14.28 11.41 11.97
CA PHE A 180 -12.97 10.88 11.65
C PHE A 180 -13.15 9.46 11.10
N TYR A 181 -12.50 9.16 9.97
CA TYR A 181 -12.43 7.83 9.38
C TYR A 181 -10.96 7.44 9.28
N GLY A 182 -10.57 6.38 9.98
CA GLY A 182 -9.22 5.82 9.94
C GLY A 182 -9.19 4.49 9.20
N SER A 183 -8.06 4.23 8.55
CA SER A 183 -7.81 3.02 7.77
C SER A 183 -6.44 2.48 8.12
N VAL A 184 -6.39 1.22 8.51
CA VAL A 184 -5.14 0.55 8.90
C VAL A 184 -4.93 -0.65 8.00
N ILE A 185 -3.70 -0.79 7.50
CA ILE A 185 -3.22 -1.96 6.77
C ILE A 185 -1.95 -2.44 7.45
N SER A 186 -1.93 -3.72 7.84
CA SER A 186 -0.87 -4.34 8.62
C SER A 186 -0.41 -5.63 7.97
N THR A 187 0.90 -5.78 7.77
CA THR A 187 1.53 -7.01 7.25
C THR A 187 2.43 -7.61 8.34
N PHE A 188 2.18 -8.89 8.65
CA PHE A 188 2.96 -9.67 9.62
C PHE A 188 4.31 -10.08 9.01
N ASN A 189 5.39 -10.01 9.79
CA ASN A 189 6.72 -10.44 9.35
C ASN A 189 6.85 -11.98 9.20
N LYS A 190 5.94 -12.74 9.81
CA LYS A 190 5.79 -14.19 9.75
C LYS A 190 4.30 -14.53 9.73
N GLN A 191 3.97 -15.75 9.31
CA GLN A 191 2.60 -16.24 9.41
C GLN A 191 2.17 -16.25 10.88
N LYS A 192 1.07 -15.55 11.17
CA LYS A 192 0.54 -15.42 12.54
C LYS A 192 -0.85 -15.98 12.71
N LEU A 193 -1.70 -15.86 11.69
CA LEU A 193 -3.11 -16.26 11.82
C LEU A 193 -3.35 -17.65 11.22
N VAL A 194 -4.16 -18.46 11.88
CA VAL A 194 -4.61 -19.79 11.41
C VAL A 194 -6.13 -19.82 11.19
N SER A 195 -6.64 -20.79 10.43
CA SER A 195 -8.02 -20.76 9.90
C SER A 195 -9.11 -20.71 10.96
N GLN A 196 -8.82 -21.23 12.16
CA GLN A 196 -9.78 -21.31 13.26
C GLN A 196 -9.71 -20.12 14.21
N ASP A 197 -8.82 -19.15 13.97
CA ASP A 197 -8.63 -18.02 14.86
C ASP A 197 -9.91 -17.16 14.95
N GLN A 198 -10.48 -17.10 16.15
CA GLN A 198 -11.46 -16.11 16.54
C GLN A 198 -10.69 -14.90 17.07
N LEU A 199 -10.81 -13.77 16.37
CA LEU A 199 -9.95 -12.61 16.61
C LEU A 199 -10.65 -11.54 17.44
N THR A 200 -9.89 -10.93 18.33
CA THR A 200 -10.28 -9.69 19.02
C THR A 200 -9.27 -8.60 18.67
N LEU A 201 -9.75 -7.52 18.08
CA LEU A 201 -8.96 -6.33 17.80
C LEU A 201 -9.12 -5.34 18.96
N HIS A 202 -8.00 -4.79 19.41
CA HIS A 202 -7.95 -3.73 20.40
C HIS A 202 -7.34 -2.48 19.76
N ILE A 203 -7.96 -1.32 20.00
CA ILE A 203 -7.34 -0.02 19.80
C ILE A 203 -7.05 0.53 21.20
N TYR A 204 -5.77 0.78 21.49
CA TYR A 204 -5.34 1.24 22.82
C TYR A 204 -5.11 2.75 22.89
N ARG A 205 -4.65 3.33 21.77
CA ARG A 205 -4.24 4.73 21.71
C ARG A 205 -4.46 5.31 20.33
N LEU A 206 -4.95 6.54 20.28
CA LEU A 206 -4.96 7.41 19.10
C LEU A 206 -4.28 8.72 19.49
N ALA A 207 -3.29 9.16 18.72
CA ALA A 207 -2.55 10.38 19.06
C ALA A 207 -2.27 11.29 17.87
N TRP A 208 -2.08 12.56 18.19
CA TRP A 208 -1.84 13.64 17.24
C TRP A 208 -0.79 14.61 17.78
N GLU A 209 0.28 14.76 17.02
CA GLU A 209 1.25 15.86 17.17
C GLU A 209 0.69 17.16 16.57
N ASP A 210 1.16 18.30 17.06
CA ASP A 210 0.97 19.57 16.35
C ASP A 210 1.97 19.64 15.19
N GLN A 211 1.44 19.72 13.97
CA GLN A 211 2.24 19.76 12.75
C GLN A 211 3.19 20.96 12.69
N GLU A 212 2.81 22.10 13.24
CA GLU A 212 3.65 23.29 13.26
C GLU A 212 4.83 23.13 14.23
N GLN A 213 4.56 22.53 15.40
CA GLN A 213 5.61 22.18 16.35
C GLN A 213 6.57 21.15 15.74
N HIS A 214 6.04 20.12 15.10
CA HIS A 214 6.86 19.13 14.39
C HIS A 214 7.74 19.78 13.31
N ASP A 215 7.18 20.68 12.49
CA ASP A 215 7.95 21.38 11.45
C ASP A 215 9.07 22.24 12.05
N ASN A 216 8.87 22.82 13.24
CA ASN A 216 9.87 23.63 13.92
C ASN A 216 10.97 22.76 14.55
N GLU A 217 10.61 21.70 15.27
CA GLU A 217 11.57 20.75 15.85
C GLU A 217 12.42 20.07 14.76
N LEU A 218 11.81 19.71 13.62
CA LEU A 218 12.55 19.18 12.48
C LEU A 218 13.57 20.18 11.94
N LYS A 219 13.22 21.48 11.84
CA LYS A 219 14.16 22.52 11.39
C LYS A 219 15.33 22.67 12.35
N GLU A 220 15.08 22.67 13.65
CA GLU A 220 16.14 22.78 14.66
C GLU A 220 17.02 21.53 14.69
N ALA A 221 16.43 20.34 14.57
CA ALA A 221 17.16 19.09 14.46
C ALA A 221 18.07 19.05 13.22
N ILE A 222 17.57 19.52 12.06
CA ILE A 222 18.37 19.63 10.83
C ILE A 222 19.53 20.63 11.03
N LYS A 223 19.27 21.80 11.62
CA LYS A 223 20.32 22.79 11.92
C LYS A 223 21.39 22.24 12.86
N ALA A 224 20.98 21.48 13.88
CA ALA A 224 21.85 20.86 14.85
C ALA A 224 22.55 19.59 14.32
N SER A 225 22.24 19.14 13.10
CA SER A 225 22.72 17.85 12.56
C SER A 225 22.39 16.67 13.48
N SER A 226 21.25 16.75 14.15
CA SER A 226 20.76 15.73 15.07
C SER A 226 20.41 14.45 14.30
N ARG A 227 20.78 13.29 14.86
CA ARG A 227 20.45 11.98 14.29
C ARG A 227 18.97 11.61 14.46
N SER A 228 18.30 12.21 15.42
CA SER A 228 16.91 11.99 15.75
C SER A 228 16.33 13.21 16.44
N PHE A 229 15.00 13.35 16.37
CA PHE A 229 14.21 14.27 17.17
C PHE A 229 12.88 13.60 17.52
N SER A 230 12.18 14.13 18.49
CA SER A 230 10.87 13.67 18.92
C SER A 230 9.98 14.86 19.22
N VAL A 231 8.69 14.71 18.96
CA VAL A 231 7.68 15.71 19.25
C VAL A 231 6.69 15.06 20.20
N GLU A 232 6.31 15.76 21.26
CA GLU A 232 5.27 15.26 22.15
C GLU A 232 3.90 15.31 21.46
N ASN A 233 3.03 14.36 21.81
CA ASN A 233 1.65 14.38 21.33
C ASN A 233 0.92 15.60 21.91
N ALA A 234 0.36 16.43 21.04
CA ALA A 234 -0.47 17.55 21.45
C ALA A 234 -1.84 17.07 21.97
N LEU A 235 -2.33 15.94 21.47
CA LEU A 235 -3.55 15.30 21.93
C LEU A 235 -3.43 13.78 21.84
N GLU A 236 -3.93 13.10 22.86
CA GLU A 236 -3.92 11.65 22.93
C GLU A 236 -5.22 11.13 23.55
N TYR A 237 -5.79 10.12 22.93
CA TYR A 237 -6.89 9.34 23.48
C TYR A 237 -6.38 7.95 23.84
N GLN A 238 -6.37 7.64 25.13
CA GLN A 238 -6.07 6.31 25.66
C GLN A 238 -7.37 5.61 26.06
N GLY A 239 -7.43 4.30 25.86
CA GLY A 239 -8.57 3.45 26.20
C GLY A 239 -8.32 2.00 25.82
N ASP A 240 -9.32 1.14 25.96
CA ASP A 240 -9.31 -0.21 25.37
C ASP A 240 -10.58 -0.44 24.55
N TRP A 241 -10.59 0.08 23.32
CA TRP A 241 -11.67 -0.17 22.39
C TRP A 241 -11.52 -1.57 21.81
N THR A 242 -12.24 -2.51 22.40
CA THR A 242 -12.23 -3.94 22.03
C THR A 242 -13.32 -4.27 21.01
N PHE A 243 -12.98 -5.05 19.98
CA PHE A 243 -13.88 -5.52 18.94
C PHE A 243 -13.72 -7.03 18.70
N LYS A 244 -14.78 -7.80 18.95
CA LYS A 244 -14.82 -9.23 18.62
C LYS A 244 -15.15 -9.41 17.15
N ILE A 245 -14.20 -9.92 16.37
CA ILE A 245 -14.33 -10.05 14.92
C ILE A 245 -15.17 -11.31 14.60
N PRO A 246 -16.29 -11.19 13.87
CA PRO A 246 -17.18 -12.32 13.60
C PRO A 246 -16.70 -13.23 12.46
N TYR A 247 -15.61 -12.87 11.78
CA TYR A 247 -15.08 -13.58 10.62
C TYR A 247 -13.71 -14.19 10.92
N GLN A 248 -13.49 -15.39 10.40
CA GLN A 248 -12.19 -16.04 10.42
C GLN A 248 -11.27 -15.47 9.33
N PRO A 249 -9.93 -15.57 9.48
CA PRO A 249 -9.01 -15.16 8.43
C PRO A 249 -9.21 -15.96 7.15
N ILE A 250 -9.06 -15.30 5.99
CA ILE A 250 -9.19 -15.94 4.69
C ILE A 250 -7.93 -16.76 4.40
N MET A 251 -8.08 -18.09 4.37
CA MET A 251 -6.97 -19.03 4.13
C MET A 251 -6.87 -19.53 2.69
N LYS A 252 -7.61 -18.92 1.76
CA LYS A 252 -7.52 -19.29 0.35
C LYS A 252 -6.16 -18.87 -0.21
N GLU A 253 -5.42 -19.87 -0.66
CA GLU A 253 -4.07 -19.75 -1.16
C GLU A 253 -3.94 -20.25 -2.60
N THR A 254 -3.00 -19.69 -3.34
CA THR A 254 -2.67 -20.14 -4.69
C THR A 254 -1.18 -19.94 -4.94
N ILE A 255 -0.57 -20.93 -5.60
CA ILE A 255 0.78 -20.78 -6.15
C ILE A 255 0.60 -20.17 -7.53
N PRO A 256 0.99 -18.90 -7.77
CA PRO A 256 0.83 -18.28 -9.07
C PRO A 256 1.71 -19.00 -10.11
N SER A 257 1.19 -19.08 -11.34
CA SER A 257 2.01 -19.48 -12.48
C SER A 257 3.05 -18.41 -12.77
N ILE A 258 4.31 -18.82 -12.96
CA ILE A 258 5.43 -17.93 -13.24
C ILE A 258 5.89 -18.17 -14.69
N LYS A 259 6.03 -17.09 -15.46
CA LYS A 259 6.44 -17.13 -16.88
C LYS A 259 7.42 -16.00 -17.19
N ASN A 260 7.98 -16.03 -18.40
CA ASN A 260 8.84 -14.98 -18.95
C ASN A 260 10.00 -14.58 -18.03
N VAL A 261 10.59 -15.57 -17.35
CA VAL A 261 11.69 -15.38 -16.41
C VAL A 261 12.97 -15.02 -17.14
N LYS A 262 13.60 -13.92 -16.75
CA LYS A 262 14.89 -13.46 -17.25
C LYS A 262 15.84 -13.27 -16.08
N LYS A 263 16.93 -14.05 -16.05
CA LYS A 263 18.06 -13.87 -15.11
C LYS A 263 17.66 -13.82 -13.62
N ILE A 264 16.60 -14.51 -13.24
CA ILE A 264 16.18 -14.72 -11.84
C ILE A 264 16.18 -16.22 -11.57
N LYS A 265 16.63 -16.64 -10.38
CA LYS A 265 16.72 -18.04 -9.95
C LYS A 265 15.91 -18.31 -8.68
N ASN A 266 15.73 -19.59 -8.36
CA ASN A 266 15.16 -20.08 -7.10
C ASN A 266 13.85 -19.37 -6.68
N ILE A 267 12.95 -19.21 -7.66
CA ILE A 267 11.72 -18.44 -7.49
C ILE A 267 10.70 -19.26 -6.69
N LYS A 268 10.22 -18.70 -5.58
CA LYS A 268 9.11 -19.22 -4.79
C LYS A 268 8.07 -18.13 -4.63
N ALA A 269 6.83 -18.41 -5.00
CA ALA A 269 5.74 -17.46 -4.88
C ALA A 269 4.54 -18.12 -4.20
N GLN A 270 3.90 -17.37 -3.30
CA GLN A 270 2.68 -17.80 -2.62
C GLN A 270 1.73 -16.63 -2.51
N SER A 271 0.54 -16.75 -3.08
CA SER A 271 -0.54 -15.78 -2.96
C SER A 271 -1.52 -16.22 -1.87
N ASP A 272 -1.87 -15.32 -0.97
CA ASP A 272 -3.07 -15.38 -0.13
C ASP A 272 -4.12 -14.39 -0.67
N ALA A 273 -5.27 -14.29 -0.01
CA ALA A 273 -6.37 -13.48 -0.52
C ALA A 273 -6.08 -11.96 -0.57
N LEU A 274 -5.06 -11.46 0.14
CA LEU A 274 -4.76 -10.02 0.19
C LEU A 274 -3.41 -9.67 -0.45
N GLN A 275 -2.47 -10.61 -0.56
CA GLN A 275 -1.13 -10.32 -1.06
C GLN A 275 -0.43 -11.56 -1.61
N THR A 276 0.70 -11.32 -2.29
CA THR A 276 1.64 -12.36 -2.70
C THR A 276 2.99 -12.10 -2.10
N THR A 277 3.59 -13.15 -1.56
CA THR A 277 5.00 -13.18 -1.17
C THR A 277 5.81 -13.86 -2.26
N LEU A 278 6.87 -13.19 -2.70
CA LEU A 278 7.79 -13.66 -3.72
C LEU A 278 9.21 -13.66 -3.16
N ILE A 279 9.82 -14.85 -3.14
CA ILE A 279 11.23 -15.05 -2.82
C ILE A 279 11.96 -15.41 -4.10
N MET A 280 13.07 -14.75 -4.37
CA MET A 280 13.84 -14.95 -5.60
C MET A 280 15.31 -14.62 -5.40
N ASP A 281 16.18 -15.31 -6.15
CA ASP A 281 17.61 -15.04 -6.18
C ASP A 281 17.99 -14.26 -7.44
N ILE A 282 18.73 -13.17 -7.24
CA ILE A 282 19.22 -12.28 -8.28
C ILE A 282 20.72 -12.50 -8.42
N PRO A 283 21.20 -12.95 -9.60
CA PRO A 283 22.62 -13.11 -9.86
C PRO A 283 23.38 -11.79 -9.72
N ASN A 284 24.51 -11.80 -9.03
CA ASN A 284 25.34 -10.61 -8.89
C ASN A 284 26.06 -10.31 -10.22
N PRO A 285 25.75 -9.17 -10.88
CA PRO A 285 26.33 -8.84 -12.18
C PRO A 285 27.82 -8.51 -12.09
N GLU A 286 28.34 -8.17 -10.90
CA GLU A 286 29.70 -7.68 -10.70
C GLU A 286 30.33 -8.26 -9.43
N LYS A 287 30.69 -9.55 -9.48
CA LYS A 287 31.28 -10.32 -8.35
C LYS A 287 32.44 -9.63 -7.62
N ASN A 288 33.14 -8.69 -8.26
CA ASN A 288 34.35 -8.05 -7.75
C ASN A 288 34.17 -6.57 -7.34
N LYS A 289 32.98 -5.98 -7.40
CA LYS A 289 32.74 -4.57 -7.05
C LYS A 289 31.92 -4.41 -5.76
N LYS A 290 31.98 -3.20 -5.18
CA LYS A 290 31.28 -2.84 -3.92
C LYS A 290 29.78 -3.10 -4.06
N SER A 291 29.18 -3.49 -2.93
CA SER A 291 27.75 -3.70 -2.74
C SER A 291 26.92 -2.59 -3.41
N ARG A 292 25.89 -2.99 -4.15
CA ARG A 292 24.95 -2.09 -4.83
C ARG A 292 23.55 -2.38 -4.36
N ASP A 293 22.73 -1.34 -4.34
CA ASP A 293 21.32 -1.47 -3.99
C ASP A 293 20.51 -2.02 -5.17
N ILE A 294 19.47 -2.75 -4.82
CA ILE A 294 18.51 -3.36 -5.73
C ILE A 294 17.19 -2.61 -5.63
N LEU A 295 16.73 -2.13 -6.78
CA LEU A 295 15.43 -1.49 -6.95
C LEU A 295 14.46 -2.50 -7.58
N ILE A 296 13.25 -2.57 -7.03
CA ILE A 296 12.22 -3.50 -7.51
C ILE A 296 10.97 -2.69 -7.82
N SER A 297 10.44 -2.90 -9.02
CA SER A 297 9.13 -2.39 -9.42
C SER A 297 8.20 -3.56 -9.68
N VAL A 298 6.95 -3.43 -9.23
CA VAL A 298 5.89 -4.41 -9.50
C VAL A 298 4.79 -3.72 -10.28
N TYR A 299 4.34 -4.35 -11.37
CA TYR A 299 3.27 -3.81 -12.21
C TYR A 299 2.09 -4.78 -12.25
N LYS A 300 0.87 -4.29 -12.05
CA LYS A 300 -0.39 -5.00 -12.28
C LYS A 300 -1.02 -4.50 -13.58
N ASN A 301 -1.12 -5.37 -14.58
CA ASN A 301 -1.64 -5.02 -15.91
C ASN A 301 -0.95 -3.78 -16.53
N GLY A 302 0.35 -3.60 -16.26
CA GLY A 302 1.15 -2.49 -16.75
C GLY A 302 1.16 -1.23 -15.85
N LEU A 303 0.35 -1.17 -14.79
CA LEU A 303 0.36 -0.08 -13.82
C LEU A 303 1.24 -0.43 -12.63
N GLU A 304 2.16 0.45 -12.25
CA GLU A 304 3.03 0.23 -11.09
C GLU A 304 2.20 0.22 -9.80
N ILE A 305 2.44 -0.76 -8.94
CA ILE A 305 1.80 -0.92 -7.63
C ILE A 305 2.86 -0.86 -6.53
N PRO A 306 2.50 -0.38 -5.33
CA PRO A 306 3.43 -0.33 -4.22
C PRO A 306 3.85 -1.74 -3.77
N ILE A 307 5.09 -1.83 -3.28
CA ILE A 307 5.60 -3.01 -2.58
C ILE A 307 5.33 -2.79 -1.08
N ALA A 308 4.53 -3.67 -0.49
CA ALA A 308 4.19 -3.60 0.93
C ALA A 308 5.40 -3.91 1.82
N ARG A 309 6.32 -4.77 1.33
CA ARG A 309 7.52 -5.17 2.07
C ARG A 309 8.63 -5.65 1.15
N GLN A 310 9.87 -5.33 1.50
CA GLN A 310 11.08 -5.88 0.89
C GLN A 310 12.10 -6.26 1.98
N ILE A 311 12.61 -7.50 1.94
CA ILE A 311 13.81 -7.93 2.65
C ILE A 311 14.88 -8.26 1.62
N GLY A 312 16.12 -7.86 1.90
CA GLY A 312 17.21 -7.94 0.95
C GLY A 312 17.17 -6.74 0.02
N SER A 313 18.17 -5.88 0.14
CA SER A 313 18.25 -4.63 -0.61
C SER A 313 19.50 -4.50 -1.45
N GLY A 314 20.41 -5.47 -1.40
CA GLY A 314 21.69 -5.36 -2.09
C GLY A 314 22.46 -6.66 -2.19
N PHE A 315 23.62 -6.56 -2.84
CA PHE A 315 24.54 -7.67 -3.02
C PHE A 315 25.63 -7.68 -1.95
N ASN A 316 25.94 -8.86 -1.42
CA ASN A 316 27.22 -9.09 -0.76
C ASN A 316 28.31 -9.30 -1.81
N LYS A 317 29.57 -9.07 -1.44
CA LYS A 317 30.71 -9.20 -2.37
C LYS A 317 30.82 -10.65 -2.86
N GLY A 318 30.68 -10.86 -4.17
CA GLY A 318 30.84 -12.16 -4.80
C GLY A 318 29.62 -13.10 -4.70
N GLU A 319 28.58 -12.69 -3.98
CA GLU A 319 27.39 -13.50 -3.72
C GLU A 319 26.18 -12.96 -4.49
N ASP A 320 25.32 -13.88 -4.94
CA ASP A 320 23.99 -13.58 -5.45
C ASP A 320 23.11 -13.02 -4.31
N ALA A 321 22.11 -12.22 -4.63
CA ALA A 321 21.20 -11.64 -3.63
C ALA A 321 19.89 -12.42 -3.56
N THR A 322 19.51 -12.88 -2.37
CA THR A 322 18.16 -13.39 -2.10
C THR A 322 17.27 -12.24 -1.66
N ILE A 323 16.14 -12.09 -2.35
CA ILE A 323 15.16 -11.03 -2.11
C ILE A 323 13.83 -11.67 -1.76
N ASN A 324 13.18 -11.12 -0.72
CA ASN A 324 11.82 -11.47 -0.33
C ASN A 324 10.94 -10.20 -0.39
N ILE A 325 9.99 -10.16 -1.32
CA ILE A 325 9.03 -9.07 -1.44
C ILE A 325 7.60 -9.52 -1.17
N SER A 326 6.77 -8.60 -0.66
CA SER A 326 5.32 -8.76 -0.59
C SER A 326 4.62 -7.60 -1.29
N PHE A 327 3.61 -7.91 -2.11
CA PHE A 327 2.83 -6.93 -2.88
C PHE A 327 1.39 -7.42 -3.08
N ASP A 328 0.49 -6.52 -3.45
CA ASP A 328 -0.95 -6.76 -3.50
C ASP A 328 -1.40 -7.52 -4.76
N LEU A 329 -0.95 -8.77 -4.89
CA LEU A 329 -1.53 -9.77 -5.79
C LEU A 329 -2.37 -10.75 -4.96
N SER A 330 -3.69 -10.68 -5.11
CA SER A 330 -4.63 -11.57 -4.42
C SER A 330 -4.74 -12.94 -5.10
N SER A 331 -4.84 -14.01 -4.30
CA SER A 331 -5.19 -15.37 -4.75
C SER A 331 -6.56 -15.46 -5.43
N LEU A 332 -7.41 -14.45 -5.25
CA LEU A 332 -8.72 -14.32 -5.87
C LEU A 332 -8.66 -13.62 -7.24
N ASP A 333 -7.55 -12.94 -7.56
CA ASP A 333 -7.35 -12.26 -8.83
C ASP A 333 -6.80 -13.21 -9.91
N HIS A 334 -7.70 -13.85 -10.64
CA HIS A 334 -7.35 -14.79 -11.72
C HIS A 334 -7.19 -14.13 -13.10
N LYS A 335 -7.43 -12.81 -13.21
CA LYS A 335 -7.48 -12.10 -14.50
C LYS A 335 -6.20 -11.33 -14.76
N SER A 336 -5.64 -10.69 -13.73
CA SER A 336 -4.52 -9.78 -13.91
C SER A 336 -3.20 -10.50 -14.15
N LEU A 337 -2.34 -9.87 -14.95
CA LEU A 337 -0.94 -10.24 -15.13
C LEU A 337 -0.08 -9.30 -14.29
N TYR A 338 0.81 -9.88 -13.50
CA TYR A 338 1.76 -9.13 -12.69
C TYR A 338 3.15 -9.27 -13.29
N LYS A 339 3.91 -8.18 -13.33
CA LYS A 339 5.29 -8.17 -13.81
C LYS A 339 6.18 -7.59 -12.72
N VAL A 340 7.21 -8.35 -12.33
CA VAL A 340 8.24 -7.91 -11.41
C VAL A 340 9.49 -7.61 -12.21
N ILE A 341 10.04 -6.41 -12.03
CA ILE A 341 11.28 -5.96 -12.68
C ILE A 341 12.28 -5.60 -11.59
N VAL A 342 13.46 -6.21 -11.67
CA VAL A 342 14.57 -5.97 -10.76
C VAL A 342 15.63 -5.17 -11.49
N ARG A 343 16.06 -4.06 -10.89
CA ARG A 343 17.06 -3.14 -11.43
C ARG A 343 18.13 -2.87 -10.39
N ASN A 344 19.30 -2.42 -10.81
CA ASN A 344 20.25 -1.81 -9.89
C ASN A 344 20.04 -0.31 -9.80
N SER A 345 20.36 0.28 -8.65
CA SER A 345 20.58 1.72 -8.59
C SER A 345 21.90 2.05 -9.28
N TYR A 346 21.85 2.86 -10.34
CA TYR A 346 23.03 3.56 -10.85
C TYR A 346 22.91 5.02 -10.46
N GLU A 347 23.99 5.61 -9.92
CA GLU A 347 24.02 7.00 -9.48
C GLU A 347 23.67 8.00 -10.61
N ASP A 348 23.78 7.59 -11.88
CA ASP A 348 23.61 8.45 -13.06
C ASP A 348 22.39 8.14 -13.95
N ASP A 349 21.65 7.05 -13.70
CA ASP A 349 20.49 6.66 -14.49
C ASP A 349 19.27 6.43 -13.58
N ALA A 350 18.31 7.36 -13.66
CA ALA A 350 17.08 7.32 -12.88
C ALA A 350 16.25 6.05 -13.14
N ALA A 351 16.46 5.37 -14.27
CA ALA A 351 15.76 4.12 -14.59
C ALA A 351 16.47 2.87 -14.04
N GLY A 352 17.80 2.90 -13.83
CA GLY A 352 18.60 1.73 -13.48
C GLY A 352 18.64 0.66 -14.59
N LYS A 353 19.64 -0.23 -14.56
CA LYS A 353 19.73 -1.34 -15.53
C LYS A 353 18.95 -2.54 -15.04
N GLU A 354 18.14 -3.14 -15.91
CA GLU A 354 17.43 -4.38 -15.63
C GLU A 354 18.42 -5.52 -15.33
N LEU A 355 18.32 -6.08 -14.13
CA LEU A 355 19.05 -7.26 -13.69
C LEU A 355 18.26 -8.54 -13.99
N GLY A 356 16.94 -8.46 -13.89
CA GLY A 356 16.05 -9.56 -14.21
C GLY A 356 14.58 -9.17 -14.18
N SER A 357 13.73 -10.05 -14.68
CA SER A 357 12.29 -9.88 -14.67
C SER A 357 11.57 -11.21 -14.61
N LEU A 358 10.33 -11.21 -14.13
CA LEU A 358 9.42 -12.34 -14.23
C LEU A 358 7.97 -11.85 -14.29
N GLU A 359 7.08 -12.72 -14.75
CA GLU A 359 5.64 -12.48 -14.74
C GLU A 359 4.92 -13.52 -13.88
N LEU A 360 3.92 -13.08 -13.11
CA LEU A 360 3.08 -13.93 -12.27
C LEU A 360 1.61 -13.79 -12.66
N LYS A 361 0.88 -14.91 -12.62
CA LYS A 361 -0.58 -14.93 -12.76
C LYS A 361 -1.19 -16.06 -11.95
N ASN A 362 -2.22 -15.76 -11.15
CA ASN A 362 -3.02 -16.79 -10.52
C ASN A 362 -3.92 -17.48 -11.54
N THR A 363 -3.90 -18.80 -11.55
CA THR A 363 -4.76 -19.64 -12.41
C THR A 363 -5.93 -20.16 -11.60
N GLN A 364 -7.13 -20.19 -12.20
CA GLN A 364 -8.21 -21.00 -11.65
C GLN A 364 -7.79 -22.47 -11.75
N LYS A 365 -7.88 -23.19 -10.63
CA LYS A 365 -7.79 -24.65 -10.64
C LYS A 365 -9.16 -25.25 -10.84
#